data_AF-A0A961E8C9-F1
#
_entry.id   AF-A0A961E8C9-F1
#
_cell.length_a   1.000
_cell.length_b   1.000
_cell.length_c   1.000
_cell.angle_alpha   90.00
_cell.angle_beta   90.00
_cell.angle_gamma   90.00
#
_symmetry.space_group_name_H-M   'P 1'
#
loop_
_entity.id
_entity.type
_entity.pdbx_description
1 polymer ?
#
loop_
_entity_poly.entity_id
_entity_poly.type
_entity_poly.pdbx_seq_one_letter_code
_entity_poly.pdbx_strand_id
1 'polypeptide(L)'
;MTAMTVLRATGSAGVAQIRELLRTAAELRSRAPVSGPPGVQVRIWAIIGELDLPDGAAQAAMSENERVVEHDLVGRLVVRLAIDKTLCVGDSRSVRALYQGAIMEGSWGDEVRLVPDAAQALTVTVEDDSWRPAAGDIVVLAGPDDLVAAVEQWQTVLGYELAWAGDDAARAGDK
;
A
#
# COMPACT_ATOMS: atom_id res chain seq x y z
N MET A 1 -10.75 4.76 20.29
CA MET A 1 -10.36 4.93 18.88
C MET A 1 -9.71 3.62 18.45
N THR A 2 -10.06 3.09 17.29
CA THR A 2 -9.37 1.91 16.75
C THR A 2 -8.22 2.42 15.89
N ALA A 3 -6.98 2.09 16.26
CA ALA A 3 -5.82 2.44 15.46
C ALA A 3 -5.92 1.84 14.04
N MET A 4 -5.37 2.54 13.05
CA MET A 4 -5.22 2.03 11.69
C MET A 4 -4.01 1.10 11.65
N THR A 5 -4.15 -0.09 11.05
CA THR A 5 -3.03 -1.03 10.94
C THR A 5 -2.23 -0.72 9.69
N VAL A 6 -0.93 -0.47 9.81
CA VAL A 6 -0.06 -0.19 8.65
C VAL A 6 0.98 -1.30 8.50
N LEU A 7 0.78 -2.15 7.50
CA LEU A 7 1.69 -3.20 7.05
C LEU A 7 2.75 -2.61 6.13
N ARG A 8 3.96 -2.40 6.65
CA ARG A 8 5.05 -1.73 5.93
C ARG A 8 6.11 -2.72 5.45
N ALA A 9 6.57 -2.52 4.21
CA ALA A 9 7.83 -3.09 3.73
C ALA A 9 9.02 -2.22 4.17
N THR A 10 10.08 -2.84 4.71
CA THR A 10 11.27 -2.12 5.17
C THR A 10 12.36 -2.05 4.11
N GLY A 11 13.02 -0.89 3.99
CA GLY A 11 14.10 -0.67 3.01
C GLY A 11 13.65 -0.78 1.55
N SER A 12 14.52 -1.29 0.70
CA SER A 12 14.26 -1.56 -0.72
C SER A 12 13.32 -2.76 -0.88
N ALA A 13 12.02 -2.50 -0.75
CA ALA A 13 10.97 -3.52 -0.75
C ALA A 13 10.92 -4.30 -2.08
N GLY A 14 11.25 -5.59 -2.03
CA GLY A 14 11.09 -6.47 -3.18
C GLY A 14 9.63 -6.83 -3.46
N VAL A 15 9.33 -7.15 -4.72
CA VAL A 15 7.97 -7.57 -5.17
C VAL A 15 7.41 -8.73 -4.35
N ALA A 16 8.26 -9.69 -3.95
CA ALA A 16 7.85 -10.82 -3.12
C ALA A 16 7.30 -10.37 -1.75
N GLN A 17 7.94 -9.39 -1.12
CA GLN A 17 7.53 -8.87 0.19
C GLN A 17 6.16 -8.19 0.08
N ILE A 18 5.93 -7.41 -0.97
CA ILE A 18 4.63 -6.73 -1.18
C ILE A 18 3.51 -7.72 -1.38
N ARG A 19 3.74 -8.76 -2.19
CA ARG A 19 2.77 -9.85 -2.36
C ARG A 19 2.42 -10.48 -1.01
N GLU A 20 3.39 -10.61 -0.11
CA GLU A 20 3.15 -11.15 1.21
C GLU A 20 2.40 -10.19 2.13
N LEU A 21 2.72 -8.90 2.11
CA LEU A 21 1.97 -7.89 2.86
C LEU A 21 0.52 -7.80 2.39
N LEU A 22 0.27 -7.87 1.08
CA LEU A 22 -1.08 -7.89 0.50
C LEU A 22 -1.88 -9.12 0.97
N ARG A 23 -1.26 -10.32 0.98
CA ARG A 23 -1.91 -11.53 1.51
C ARG A 23 -2.16 -11.43 3.01
N THR A 24 -1.20 -10.89 3.75
CA THR A 24 -1.34 -10.65 5.19
C THR A 24 -2.50 -9.70 5.46
N ALA A 25 -2.65 -8.62 4.68
CA ALA A 25 -3.78 -7.71 4.80
C ALA A 25 -5.12 -8.41 4.57
N ALA A 26 -5.21 -9.23 3.53
CA ALA A 26 -6.40 -10.01 3.22
C ALA A 26 -6.76 -10.99 4.35
N GLU A 27 -5.76 -11.63 4.96
CA GLU A 27 -5.94 -12.52 6.11
C GLU A 27 -6.33 -11.76 7.38
N LEU A 28 -5.74 -10.59 7.64
CA LEU A 28 -6.16 -9.75 8.77
C LEU A 28 -7.62 -9.31 8.63
N ARG A 29 -8.05 -8.93 7.42
CA ARG A 29 -9.45 -8.61 7.14
C ARG A 29 -10.36 -9.84 7.32
N SER A 30 -9.94 -11.03 6.88
CA SER A 30 -10.76 -12.26 7.01
C SER A 30 -11.03 -12.64 8.47
N ARG A 31 -10.12 -12.26 9.37
CA ARG A 31 -10.21 -12.49 10.83
C ARG A 31 -10.84 -11.34 11.60
N ALA A 32 -11.06 -10.19 10.97
CA ALA A 32 -11.65 -9.03 11.64
C ALA A 32 -13.09 -9.35 12.10
N PRO A 33 -13.49 -8.92 13.30
CA PRO A 33 -14.86 -9.14 13.77
C PRO A 33 -15.86 -8.52 12.80
N VAL A 34 -16.87 -9.28 12.39
CA VAL A 34 -18.03 -8.76 11.63
C VAL A 34 -18.87 -7.80 12.49
N SER A 35 -18.56 -7.68 13.78
CA SER A 35 -19.24 -6.84 14.76
C SER A 35 -18.79 -5.38 14.68
N GLY A 36 -19.27 -4.69 13.65
CA GLY A 36 -19.41 -3.23 13.57
C GLY A 36 -20.86 -2.85 13.30
N PRO A 37 -21.21 -1.55 13.25
CA PRO A 37 -22.49 -1.13 12.68
C PRO A 37 -22.66 -1.78 11.30
N PRO A 38 -23.84 -2.31 10.94
CA PRO A 38 -24.07 -2.85 9.60
C PRO A 38 -23.68 -1.81 8.54
N GLY A 39 -22.71 -2.17 7.69
CA GLY A 39 -22.20 -1.31 6.62
C GLY A 39 -20.80 -0.71 6.83
N VAL A 40 -20.16 -0.88 7.98
CA VAL A 40 -18.75 -0.46 8.18
C VAL A 40 -17.82 -1.67 8.02
N GLN A 41 -17.39 -1.92 6.77
CA GLN A 41 -16.44 -2.97 6.43
C GLN A 41 -15.00 -2.48 6.65
N VAL A 42 -14.13 -3.30 7.23
CA VAL A 42 -12.68 -3.03 7.29
C VAL A 42 -12.14 -3.02 5.85
N ARG A 43 -11.69 -1.85 5.39
CA ARG A 43 -11.14 -1.69 4.05
C ARG A 43 -9.65 -1.98 4.06
N ILE A 44 -9.17 -2.50 2.95
CA ILE A 44 -7.74 -2.62 2.68
C ILE A 44 -7.33 -1.55 1.67
N TRP A 45 -6.31 -0.79 2.04
CA TRP A 45 -5.64 0.17 1.18
C TRP A 45 -4.28 -0.39 0.78
N ALA A 46 -3.92 -0.28 -0.50
CA ALA A 46 -2.57 -0.56 -0.98
C ALA A 46 -1.97 0.75 -1.49
N ILE A 47 -0.96 1.27 -0.80
CA ILE A 47 -0.21 2.46 -1.19
C ILE A 47 1.17 2.01 -1.60
N ILE A 48 1.41 1.98 -2.91
CA ILE A 48 2.57 1.33 -3.49
C ILE A 48 3.30 2.33 -4.39
N GLY A 49 4.51 2.70 -3.98
CA GLY A 49 5.41 3.57 -4.69
C GLY A 49 6.41 2.82 -5.58
N GLU A 50 7.48 3.51 -5.98
CA GLU A 50 8.62 2.87 -6.63
C GLU A 50 9.22 1.80 -5.72
N LEU A 51 9.50 0.64 -6.29
CA LEU A 51 10.09 -0.47 -5.57
C LEU A 51 11.59 -0.51 -5.87
N ASP A 52 12.38 0.00 -4.93
CA ASP A 52 13.82 -0.27 -4.94
C ASP A 52 14.00 -1.78 -4.78
N LEU A 53 14.52 -2.42 -5.83
CA LEU A 53 14.98 -3.79 -5.70
C LEU A 53 16.32 -3.76 -4.97
N PRO A 54 16.54 -4.64 -3.99
CA PRO A 54 17.70 -4.56 -3.12
C PRO A 54 19.03 -4.58 -3.86
N ASP A 55 19.97 -3.83 -3.30
CA ASP A 55 21.40 -3.97 -3.57
C ASP A 55 21.84 -5.39 -3.21
N GLY A 56 22.16 -6.16 -4.25
CA GLY A 56 22.67 -7.52 -4.15
C GLY A 56 22.79 -8.17 -5.53
N ALA A 57 23.92 -8.84 -5.79
CA ALA A 57 24.31 -9.37 -7.10
C ALA A 57 23.30 -10.36 -7.74
N ALA A 58 22.30 -10.84 -7.00
CA ALA A 58 21.27 -11.76 -7.49
C ALA A 58 19.93 -11.08 -7.87
N GLN A 59 19.68 -9.81 -7.47
CA GLN A 59 18.46 -9.07 -7.81
C GLN A 59 18.75 -7.75 -8.56
N ALA A 60 19.99 -7.26 -8.53
CA ALA A 60 20.52 -6.24 -9.44
C ALA A 60 20.49 -6.65 -10.93
N ALA A 61 20.09 -7.90 -11.23
CA ALA A 61 20.01 -8.48 -12.56
C ALA A 61 18.62 -8.37 -13.23
N MET A 62 17.58 -7.90 -12.52
CA MET A 62 16.25 -7.80 -13.13
C MET A 62 16.18 -6.57 -14.05
N SER A 63 15.97 -6.83 -15.33
CA SER A 63 15.79 -5.81 -16.35
C SER A 63 14.58 -4.93 -16.05
N GLU A 64 14.57 -3.73 -16.60
CA GLU A 64 13.43 -2.81 -16.50
C GLU A 64 12.12 -3.46 -17.01
N ASN A 65 12.19 -4.31 -18.04
CA ASN A 65 11.02 -5.00 -18.57
C ASN A 65 10.48 -6.07 -17.61
N GLU A 66 11.36 -6.83 -16.95
CA GLU A 66 10.94 -7.78 -15.92
C GLU A 66 10.34 -7.05 -14.71
N ARG A 67 10.88 -5.89 -14.33
CA ARG A 67 10.28 -5.01 -13.30
C ARG A 67 8.86 -4.60 -13.68
N VAL A 68 8.68 -4.14 -14.91
CA VAL A 68 7.35 -3.78 -15.46
C VAL A 68 6.38 -4.95 -15.37
N VAL A 69 6.80 -6.16 -15.75
CA VAL A 69 5.95 -7.38 -15.66
C VAL A 69 5.61 -7.70 -14.21
N GLU A 70 6.57 -7.68 -13.30
CA GLU A 70 6.32 -7.97 -11.89
C GLU A 70 5.36 -6.96 -11.24
N HIS A 71 5.45 -5.67 -11.60
CA HIS A 71 4.54 -4.65 -11.14
C HIS A 71 3.12 -4.82 -11.70
N ASP A 72 2.98 -5.11 -13.00
CA ASP A 72 1.67 -5.49 -13.58
C ASP A 72 1.05 -6.65 -12.81
N LEU A 73 1.82 -7.70 -12.52
CA LEU A 73 1.36 -8.85 -11.75
C LEU A 73 0.95 -8.49 -10.31
N VAL A 74 1.62 -7.54 -9.65
CA VAL A 74 1.16 -7.00 -8.37
C VAL A 74 -0.16 -6.25 -8.53
N GLY A 75 -0.33 -5.49 -9.61
CA GLY A 75 -1.56 -4.77 -9.94
C GLY A 75 -2.75 -5.72 -10.12
N ARG A 76 -2.51 -6.85 -10.76
CA ARG A 76 -3.53 -7.91 -10.86
C ARG A 76 -3.83 -8.55 -9.51
N LEU A 77 -2.78 -8.75 -8.69
CA LEU A 77 -2.95 -9.36 -7.38
C LEU A 77 -3.82 -8.51 -6.45
N VAL A 78 -3.70 -7.17 -6.47
CA VAL A 78 -4.54 -6.32 -5.62
C VAL A 78 -6.03 -6.52 -5.92
N VAL A 79 -6.42 -6.68 -7.19
CA VAL A 79 -7.82 -6.95 -7.57
C VAL A 79 -8.24 -8.34 -7.10
N ARG A 80 -7.39 -9.36 -7.29
CA ARG A 80 -7.69 -10.75 -6.88
C ARG A 80 -7.84 -10.92 -5.37
N LEU A 81 -7.20 -10.05 -4.59
CA LEU A 81 -7.33 -10.01 -3.14
C LEU A 81 -8.48 -9.10 -2.67
N ALA A 82 -9.26 -8.54 -3.61
CA ALA A 82 -10.33 -7.60 -3.35
C ALA A 82 -9.87 -6.42 -2.47
N ILE A 83 -8.73 -5.80 -2.82
CA ILE A 83 -8.24 -4.59 -2.17
C ILE A 83 -9.18 -3.43 -2.53
N ASP A 84 -9.66 -2.70 -1.53
CA ASP A 84 -10.71 -1.71 -1.69
C ASP A 84 -10.22 -0.42 -2.38
N LYS A 85 -8.99 -0.01 -2.09
CA LYS A 85 -8.37 1.21 -2.64
C LYS A 85 -6.89 0.99 -2.92
N THR A 86 -6.43 1.27 -4.14
CA THR A 86 -5.02 1.15 -4.54
C THR A 86 -4.47 2.48 -5.05
N LEU A 87 -3.49 3.05 -4.34
CA LEU A 87 -2.78 4.26 -4.75
C LEU A 87 -1.40 3.89 -5.27
N CYS A 88 -1.21 3.98 -6.58
CA CYS A 88 0.09 3.84 -7.24
C CYS A 88 0.80 5.21 -7.22
N VAL A 89 2.01 5.27 -6.68
CA VAL A 89 2.73 6.53 -6.43
C VAL A 89 4.06 6.56 -7.19
N GLY A 90 4.21 7.50 -8.11
CA GLY A 90 5.40 7.62 -8.95
C GLY A 90 5.08 7.67 -10.44
N ASP A 91 6.04 8.14 -11.23
CA ASP A 91 5.91 8.34 -12.68
C ASP A 91 6.64 7.27 -13.52
N SER A 92 7.31 6.31 -12.86
CA SER A 92 8.09 5.27 -13.52
C SER A 92 7.23 4.34 -14.38
N ARG A 93 7.90 3.64 -15.32
CA ARG A 93 7.25 2.61 -16.14
C ARG A 93 6.71 1.46 -15.29
N SER A 94 7.40 1.12 -14.21
CA SER A 94 7.00 0.05 -13.29
C SER A 94 5.74 0.41 -12.51
N VAL A 95 5.68 1.60 -11.91
CA VAL A 95 4.48 2.08 -11.19
C VAL A 95 3.30 2.24 -12.15
N ARG A 96 3.54 2.71 -13.37
CA ARG A 96 2.50 2.74 -14.41
C ARG A 96 2.00 1.34 -14.75
N ALA A 97 2.88 0.34 -14.82
CA ALA A 97 2.50 -1.04 -15.08
C ALA A 97 1.66 -1.63 -13.94
N LEU A 98 1.98 -1.31 -12.68
CA LEU A 98 1.15 -1.64 -11.52
C LEU A 98 -0.29 -1.12 -11.70
N TYR A 99 -0.43 0.17 -11.99
CA TYR A 99 -1.72 0.80 -12.23
C TYR A 99 -2.48 0.12 -13.38
N GLN A 100 -1.82 -0.11 -14.52
CA GLN A 100 -2.43 -0.75 -15.69
C GLN A 100 -2.84 -2.20 -15.40
N GLY A 101 -2.02 -2.96 -14.66
CA GLY A 101 -2.34 -4.32 -14.26
C GLY A 101 -3.62 -4.40 -13.42
N ALA A 102 -3.81 -3.46 -12.49
CA ALA A 102 -5.03 -3.35 -11.71
C ALA A 102 -6.25 -3.00 -12.58
N ILE A 103 -6.14 -2.01 -13.47
CA ILE A 103 -7.22 -1.67 -14.42
C ILE A 103 -7.59 -2.88 -15.28
N MET A 104 -6.60 -3.56 -15.85
CA MET A 104 -6.83 -4.72 -16.74
C MET A 104 -7.42 -5.93 -16.03
N GLU A 105 -7.13 -6.12 -14.74
CA GLU A 105 -7.71 -7.20 -13.94
C GLU A 105 -9.13 -6.87 -13.46
N GLY A 106 -9.52 -5.59 -13.53
CA GLY A 106 -10.90 -5.16 -13.30
C GLY A 106 -11.09 -4.23 -12.12
N SER A 107 -10.05 -3.48 -11.72
CA SER A 107 -10.23 -2.32 -10.85
C SER A 107 -10.85 -1.19 -11.67
N TRP A 108 -12.12 -0.89 -11.46
CA TRP A 108 -12.85 0.12 -12.23
C TRP A 108 -13.37 1.23 -11.32
N GLY A 109 -13.75 2.36 -11.91
CA GLY A 109 -14.28 3.49 -11.16
C GLY A 109 -13.23 4.12 -10.25
N ASP A 110 -13.52 4.17 -8.94
CA ASP A 110 -12.72 4.90 -7.94
C ASP A 110 -11.86 3.99 -7.06
N GLU A 111 -11.51 2.80 -7.55
CA GLU A 111 -10.80 1.76 -6.78
C GLU A 111 -9.26 1.86 -6.91
N VAL A 112 -8.75 2.43 -8.01
CA VAL A 112 -7.31 2.59 -8.24
C VAL A 112 -6.97 3.98 -8.79
N ARG A 113 -5.92 4.59 -8.27
CA ARG A 113 -5.39 5.89 -8.74
C ARG A 113 -3.88 5.83 -8.93
N LEU A 114 -3.40 6.60 -9.90
CA LEU A 114 -1.98 6.87 -10.13
C LEU A 114 -1.71 8.34 -9.81
N VAL A 115 -0.75 8.61 -8.93
CA VAL A 115 -0.31 9.95 -8.56
C VAL A 115 1.20 10.08 -8.79
N PRO A 116 1.71 11.28 -9.10
CA PRO A 116 3.10 11.43 -9.53
C PRO A 116 4.13 11.24 -8.40
N ASP A 117 3.77 11.51 -7.15
CA ASP A 117 4.72 11.52 -6.02
C ASP A 117 4.02 11.40 -4.65
N ALA A 118 4.81 11.29 -3.59
CA ALA A 118 4.35 11.18 -2.21
C ALA A 118 3.57 12.41 -1.72
N ALA A 119 3.89 13.61 -2.21
CA ALA A 119 3.17 14.84 -1.83
C ALA A 119 1.74 14.82 -2.39
N GLN A 120 1.57 14.37 -3.63
CA GLN A 120 0.25 14.16 -4.22
C GLN A 120 -0.49 12.98 -3.58
N ALA A 121 0.21 11.94 -3.14
CA ALA A 121 -0.41 10.86 -2.37
C ALA A 121 -1.01 11.37 -1.04
N LEU A 122 -0.26 12.21 -0.31
CA LEU A 122 -0.77 12.87 0.89
C LEU A 122 -1.96 13.78 0.57
N THR A 123 -1.84 14.62 -0.45
CA THR A 123 -2.90 15.55 -0.86
C THR A 123 -4.20 14.81 -1.17
N VAL A 124 -4.15 13.75 -1.98
CA VAL A 124 -5.33 12.94 -2.30
C VAL A 124 -5.93 12.30 -1.06
N THR A 125 -5.11 11.71 -0.19
CA THR A 125 -5.61 10.99 1.00
C THR A 125 -6.10 11.91 2.11
N VAL A 126 -5.70 13.17 2.11
CA VAL A 126 -6.15 14.19 3.06
C VAL A 126 -7.35 14.95 2.54
N GLU A 127 -7.34 15.39 1.29
CA GLU A 127 -8.33 16.35 0.77
C GLU A 127 -9.56 15.67 0.14
N ASP A 128 -9.40 14.47 -0.43
CA ASP A 128 -10.51 13.74 -1.05
C ASP A 128 -11.16 12.78 -0.05
N ASP A 129 -12.39 13.10 0.38
CA ASP A 129 -13.16 12.28 1.32
C ASP A 129 -13.40 10.84 0.82
N SER A 130 -13.48 10.58 -0.50
CA SER A 130 -13.63 9.21 -1.03
C SER A 130 -12.31 8.42 -1.05
N TRP A 131 -11.19 9.12 -0.87
CA TRP A 131 -9.83 8.58 -0.79
C TRP A 131 -9.17 8.74 0.58
N ARG A 132 -9.95 9.12 1.61
CA ARG A 132 -9.47 9.18 2.98
C ARG A 132 -9.61 7.82 3.69
N PRO A 133 -8.49 7.22 4.16
CA PRO A 133 -8.54 6.05 5.02
C PRO A 133 -9.24 6.39 6.34
N ALA A 134 -9.88 5.41 6.95
CA ALA A 134 -10.58 5.57 8.22
C ALA A 134 -9.88 4.79 9.33
N ALA A 135 -10.18 5.16 10.58
CA ALA A 135 -9.79 4.39 11.74
C ALA A 135 -10.28 2.93 11.61
N GLY A 136 -9.38 1.97 11.85
CA GLY A 136 -9.65 0.53 11.68
C GLY A 136 -9.40 -0.04 10.28
N ASP A 137 -9.09 0.78 9.27
CA ASP A 137 -8.63 0.29 7.98
C ASP A 137 -7.24 -0.38 8.11
N ILE A 138 -6.94 -1.27 7.15
CA ILE A 138 -5.63 -1.92 7.00
C ILE A 138 -4.94 -1.28 5.80
N VAL A 139 -3.70 -0.83 5.97
CA VAL A 139 -2.91 -0.18 4.92
C VAL A 139 -1.68 -1.01 4.65
N VAL A 140 -1.49 -1.42 3.40
CA VAL A 140 -0.24 -1.96 2.89
C VAL A 140 0.56 -0.81 2.32
N LEU A 141 1.76 -0.60 2.84
CA LEU A 141 2.64 0.50 2.46
C LEU A 141 3.98 -0.04 1.97
N ALA A 142 4.33 0.26 0.73
CA ALA A 142 5.62 -0.07 0.16
C ALA A 142 6.08 1.05 -0.77
N GLY A 143 7.32 1.48 -0.64
CA GLY A 143 7.88 2.53 -1.48
C GLY A 143 8.96 3.32 -0.76
N PRO A 144 9.42 4.42 -1.37
CA PRO A 144 10.50 5.24 -0.83
C PRO A 144 10.15 5.89 0.52
N ASP A 145 11.18 6.35 1.23
CA ASP A 145 11.04 6.92 2.58
C ASP A 145 10.13 8.16 2.62
N ASP A 146 10.07 8.95 1.55
CA ASP A 146 9.17 10.11 1.44
C ASP A 146 7.69 9.70 1.38
N LEU A 147 7.37 8.58 0.73
CA LEU A 147 6.03 7.99 0.75
C LEU A 147 5.65 7.49 2.14
N VAL A 148 6.63 6.96 2.89
CA VAL A 148 6.40 6.57 4.28
C VAL A 148 6.15 7.79 5.16
N ALA A 149 6.95 8.84 5.02
CA ALA A 149 6.77 10.10 5.71
C ALA A 149 5.42 10.76 5.38
N ALA A 150 4.91 10.60 4.16
CA ALA A 150 3.57 11.05 3.79
C ALA A 150 2.47 10.31 4.59
N VAL A 151 2.56 9.00 4.76
CA VAL A 151 1.59 8.24 5.58
C VAL A 151 1.72 8.58 7.06
N GLU A 152 2.93 8.76 7.58
CA GLU A 152 3.16 9.18 8.96
C GLU A 152 2.47 10.51 9.30
N GLN A 153 2.39 11.44 8.34
CA GLN A 153 1.72 12.73 8.53
C GLN A 153 0.23 12.59 8.87
N TRP A 154 -0.44 11.48 8.54
CA TRP A 154 -1.83 11.25 8.93
C TRP A 154 -2.06 11.28 10.44
N GLN A 155 -1.04 10.99 11.26
CA GLN A 155 -1.13 11.15 12.72
C GLN A 155 -1.41 12.59 13.12
N THR A 156 -0.80 13.54 12.42
CA THR A 156 -0.91 14.97 12.73
C THR A 156 -2.04 15.65 11.97
N VAL A 157 -2.21 15.29 10.69
CA VAL A 157 -3.16 15.95 9.78
C VAL A 157 -4.57 15.39 9.92
N LEU A 158 -4.70 14.08 10.12
CA LEU A 158 -5.99 13.39 10.24
C LEU A 158 -6.30 12.93 11.67
N GLY A 159 -5.33 13.02 12.57
CA GLY A 159 -5.48 12.62 13.97
C GLY A 159 -5.57 11.10 14.19
N TYR A 160 -5.08 10.29 13.24
CA TYR A 160 -5.13 8.83 13.34
C TYR A 160 -3.98 8.25 14.16
N GLU A 161 -4.26 7.25 14.98
CA GLU A 161 -3.24 6.41 15.58
C GLU A 161 -2.85 5.32 14.57
N LEU A 162 -1.55 5.18 14.28
CA LEU A 162 -1.02 4.20 13.33
C LEU A 162 -0.34 3.05 14.11
N ALA A 163 -0.89 1.86 14.00
CA ALA A 163 -0.29 0.63 14.51
C ALA A 163 0.56 0.00 13.40
N TRP A 164 1.87 0.26 13.46
CA TRP A 164 2.83 -0.26 12.48
C TRP A 164 3.07 -1.76 12.70
N ALA A 165 2.98 -2.53 11.63
CA ALA A 165 3.25 -3.95 11.58
C ALA A 165 4.06 -4.28 10.31
N GLY A 166 4.87 -5.34 10.37
CA GLY A 166 5.93 -5.63 9.38
C GLY A 166 7.29 -5.74 10.06
N ASP A 167 8.37 -5.74 9.27
CA ASP A 167 9.74 -5.98 9.80
C ASP A 167 10.24 -4.90 10.79
N ASP A 168 9.57 -3.74 10.88
CA ASP A 168 9.88 -2.66 11.82
C ASP A 168 9.26 -2.82 13.23
N ALA A 169 8.45 -3.86 13.49
CA ALA A 169 7.94 -4.14 14.85
C ALA A 169 9.07 -4.33 15.88
N ALA A 170 10.31 -4.55 15.42
CA ALA A 170 11.51 -4.62 16.25
C ALA A 170 12.04 -3.25 16.74
N ARG A 171 11.70 -2.11 16.10
CA ARG A 171 12.22 -0.79 16.50
C ARG A 171 11.36 -0.02 17.49
N ALA A 172 10.08 -0.37 17.63
CA ALA A 172 9.20 0.26 18.61
C ALA A 172 9.41 -0.25 20.06
N GLY A 173 10.31 -1.22 20.26
CA GLY A 173 10.61 -1.84 21.56
C GLY A 173 11.89 -1.37 22.25
N ASP A 174 12.66 -0.46 21.64
CA ASP A 174 13.92 0.03 22.22
C ASP A 174 13.80 1.53 22.54
N LYS A 175 13.24 1.81 23.72
CA LYS A 175 13.27 3.10 24.38
C LYS A 175 13.79 2.93 25.80
#